data_AF-A0A9D4ZQZ9-F1
#
_entry.id   AF-A0A9D4ZQZ9-F1
#
_cell.length_a   1.000
_cell.length_b   1.000
_cell.length_c   1.000
_cell.angle_alpha   90.00
_cell.angle_beta   90.00
_cell.angle_gamma   90.00
#
_symmetry.space_group_name_H-M   'P 1'
#
loop_
_entity.id
_entity.type
_entity.pdbx_description
1 polymer ?
#
loop_
_entity_poly.entity_id
_entity_poly.type
_entity_poly.pdbx_seq_one_letter_code
_entity_poly.pdbx_strand_id
1 'polypeptide(L)'
;MWRNSKMRLTGLLHSAFTLGFEAGLNKVTIDGNHVPPGALVSFVQKGLEYLELEANINEDGMDVEGDFSQLQLVDLITKDVDELREIVKKKRKKENEKEKKEKA
;
A
#
# COMPACT_ATOMS: atom_id res chain seq x y z
N MET A 1 33.79 -7.39 -9.02
CA MET A 1 32.56 -6.77 -8.51
C MET A 1 31.55 -6.58 -9.65
N TRP A 2 30.96 -7.64 -10.22
CA TRP A 2 29.86 -7.55 -11.22
C TRP A 2 29.02 -8.85 -11.35
N ARG A 3 29.23 -9.86 -10.49
CA ARG A 3 28.64 -11.19 -10.71
C ARG A 3 27.15 -11.34 -10.30
N ASN A 4 26.57 -10.39 -9.57
CA ASN A 4 25.20 -10.54 -9.06
C ASN A 4 24.12 -9.72 -9.80
N SER A 5 24.47 -8.88 -10.78
CA SER A 5 23.48 -8.01 -11.45
C SER A 5 22.80 -8.67 -12.66
N LYS A 6 23.49 -9.57 -13.39
CA LYS A 6 22.96 -10.16 -14.63
C LYS A 6 21.93 -11.26 -14.39
N MET A 7 22.02 -11.99 -13.27
CA MET A 7 21.21 -13.18 -12.99
C MET A 7 19.76 -12.89 -12.59
N ARG A 8 19.44 -11.69 -12.05
CA ARG A 8 18.06 -11.28 -11.74
C ARG A 8 17.25 -10.89 -12.98
N LEU A 9 17.88 -10.27 -13.97
CA LEU A 9 17.19 -9.73 -15.14
C LEU A 9 16.70 -10.82 -16.10
N THR A 10 17.40 -11.96 -16.15
CA THR A 10 17.06 -13.06 -17.06
C THR A 10 15.81 -13.83 -16.63
N GLY A 11 15.57 -13.98 -15.31
CA GLY A 11 14.35 -14.64 -14.80
C GLY A 11 13.09 -13.80 -15.00
N LEU A 12 13.20 -12.48 -14.82
CA LEU A 12 12.07 -11.57 -15.01
C LEU A 12 11.71 -11.34 -16.48
N LEU A 13 12.66 -11.53 -17.41
CA LEU A 13 12.41 -11.38 -18.84
C LEU A 13 11.45 -12.46 -19.37
N HIS A 14 11.65 -13.72 -18.98
CA HIS A 14 10.75 -14.81 -19.40
C HIS A 14 9.35 -14.62 -18.81
N SER A 15 9.27 -14.26 -17.51
CA SER A 15 7.99 -13.93 -16.87
C SER A 15 7.30 -12.73 -17.52
N ALA A 16 8.04 -11.66 -17.87
CA ALA A 16 7.49 -10.50 -18.54
C ALA A 16 6.96 -10.83 -19.95
N PHE A 17 7.65 -11.71 -20.69
CA PHE A 17 7.20 -12.19 -21.99
C PHE A 17 5.91 -13.01 -21.89
N THR A 18 5.88 -14.03 -21.03
CA THR A 18 4.69 -14.88 -20.82
C THR A 18 3.51 -14.06 -20.30
N LEU A 19 3.75 -13.20 -19.30
CA LEU A 19 2.72 -12.30 -18.76
C LEU A 19 2.20 -11.34 -19.83
N GLY A 20 3.09 -10.75 -20.64
CA GLY A 20 2.67 -9.83 -21.70
C GLY A 20 1.79 -10.49 -22.75
N PHE A 21 2.02 -11.77 -23.05
CA PHE A 21 1.20 -12.56 -23.95
C PHE A 21 -0.13 -12.98 -23.32
N GLU A 22 -0.11 -13.52 -22.10
CA GLU A 22 -1.30 -13.95 -21.35
C GLU A 22 -2.23 -12.79 -20.99
N ALA A 23 -1.66 -11.64 -20.60
CA ALA A 23 -2.41 -10.43 -20.31
C ALA A 23 -2.90 -9.70 -21.58
N GLY A 24 -2.59 -10.22 -22.77
CA GLY A 24 -3.04 -9.65 -24.04
C GLY A 24 -2.51 -8.23 -24.30
N LEU A 25 -1.38 -7.85 -23.71
CA LEU A 25 -0.80 -6.51 -23.88
C LEU A 25 -0.45 -6.22 -25.35
N ASN A 26 -0.25 -7.27 -26.16
CA ASN A 26 -0.06 -7.18 -27.61
C ASN A 26 -1.30 -6.69 -28.39
N LYS A 27 -2.48 -6.64 -27.74
CA LYS A 27 -3.75 -6.17 -28.33
C LYS A 27 -4.19 -4.81 -27.80
N VAL A 28 -3.50 -4.27 -26.79
CA VAL A 28 -3.85 -2.99 -26.15
C VAL A 28 -2.91 -1.90 -26.64
N THR A 29 -3.46 -0.77 -27.09
CA THR A 29 -2.69 0.41 -27.49
C THR A 29 -2.30 1.24 -26.27
N ILE A 30 -1.41 0.70 -25.43
CA ILE A 30 -0.79 1.46 -24.33
C ILE A 30 0.55 2.00 -24.84
N ASP A 31 0.69 3.33 -24.87
CA ASP A 31 1.98 3.94 -25.15
C ASP A 31 2.87 3.87 -23.90
N GLY A 32 3.82 2.93 -23.91
CA GLY A 32 4.77 2.72 -22.82
C GLY A 32 5.67 3.92 -22.53
N ASN A 33 5.79 4.89 -23.45
CA ASN A 33 6.57 6.11 -23.22
C ASN A 33 5.90 7.05 -22.21
N HIS A 34 4.58 6.96 -22.04
CA HIS A 34 3.82 7.75 -21.07
C HIS A 34 3.82 7.12 -19.67
N VAL A 35 4.29 5.88 -19.53
CA VAL A 35 4.34 5.16 -18.26
C VAL A 35 5.73 5.35 -17.64
N PRO A 36 5.86 6.08 -16.52
CA PRO A 36 7.15 6.25 -15.89
C PRO A 36 7.67 4.91 -15.34
N PRO A 37 9.01 4.74 -15.27
CA PRO A 37 9.58 3.55 -14.66
C PRO A 37 9.12 3.42 -13.21
N GLY A 38 8.67 2.22 -12.84
CA GLY A 38 8.14 1.97 -11.49
C GLY A 38 6.70 2.43 -11.27
N ALA A 39 5.94 2.77 -12.33
CA ALA A 39 4.53 3.16 -12.21
C ALA A 39 3.68 2.16 -11.41
N LEU A 40 3.84 0.86 -11.66
CA LEU A 40 3.11 -0.18 -10.91
C LEU A 40 3.45 -0.17 -9.42
N VAL A 41 4.74 -0.04 -9.08
CA VAL A 41 5.18 0.01 -7.67
C VAL A 41 4.62 1.26 -6.99
N SER A 42 4.70 2.40 -7.67
CA SER A 42 4.15 3.67 -7.16
C SER A 42 2.64 3.59 -6.97
N PHE A 43 1.94 2.91 -7.88
CA PHE A 43 0.50 2.72 -7.80
C PHE A 43 0.12 1.86 -6.60
N VAL A 44 0.81 0.73 -6.40
CA VAL A 44 0.61 -0.14 -5.23
C VAL A 44 0.92 0.59 -3.93
N GLN A 45 2.03 1.34 -3.88
CA GLN A 45 2.40 2.13 -2.70
C GLN A 45 1.32 3.16 -2.35
N LYS A 46 0.88 3.95 -3.34
CA LYS A 46 -0.20 4.94 -3.13
C LYS A 46 -1.55 4.29 -2.78
N GLY A 47 -1.82 3.09 -3.31
CA GLY A 47 -3.02 2.33 -2.95
C GLY A 47 -3.03 1.92 -1.47
N LEU A 48 -1.87 1.51 -0.93
CA LEU A 48 -1.73 1.20 0.49
C LEU A 48 -1.86 2.46 1.36
N GLU A 49 -1.25 3.57 0.95
CA GLU A 49 -1.40 4.87 1.63
C GLU A 49 -2.86 5.35 1.64
N TYR A 50 -3.58 5.15 0.53
CA TYR A 50 -5.01 5.46 0.43
C TYR A 50 -5.83 4.63 1.43
N LEU A 51 -5.56 3.32 1.50
CA LEU A 51 -6.23 2.42 2.43
C LEU A 51 -5.99 2.82 3.89
N GLU A 52 -4.76 3.25 4.20
CA GLU A 52 -4.39 3.73 5.53
C GLU A 52 -5.13 5.03 5.89
N LEU A 53 -5.26 5.95 4.92
CA LEU A 53 -6.02 7.18 5.07
C LEU A 53 -7.51 6.90 5.28
N GLU A 54 -8.10 6.02 4.48
CA GLU A 54 -9.52 5.64 4.56
C GLU A 54 -9.89 5.01 5.91
N ALA A 55 -8.96 4.27 6.51
CA ALA A 55 -9.12 3.72 7.85
C ALA A 55 -8.99 4.77 8.98
N ASN A 56 -8.36 5.91 8.70
CA ASN A 56 -8.08 6.98 9.66
C ASN A 56 -9.08 8.15 9.61
N ILE A 57 -9.79 8.31 8.49
CA ILE A 57 -10.84 9.32 8.28
C ILE A 57 -12.06 9.02 9.17
N ASN A 58 -12.71 10.08 9.65
CA ASN A 58 -13.95 10.03 10.42
C ASN A 58 -15.15 9.51 9.61
N GLU A 59 -16.24 9.15 10.29
CA GLU A 59 -17.45 8.62 9.62
C GLU A 59 -18.09 9.62 8.65
N ASP A 60 -17.81 10.92 8.83
CA ASP A 60 -18.28 12.01 7.95
C ASP A 60 -17.41 12.22 6.69
N GLY A 61 -16.29 11.49 6.55
CA GLY A 61 -15.42 11.56 5.38
C GLY A 61 -14.63 12.87 5.23
N MET A 62 -14.67 13.76 6.23
CA MET A 62 -14.20 15.14 6.10
C MET A 62 -12.83 15.38 6.74
N ASP A 63 -12.44 14.61 7.75
CA ASP A 63 -11.17 14.80 8.45
C ASP A 63 -10.64 13.50 9.08
N VAL A 64 -9.35 13.47 9.37
CA VAL A 64 -8.74 12.41 10.18
C VAL A 64 -9.17 12.63 11.63
N GLU A 65 -9.76 11.60 12.25
CA GLU A 65 -10.26 11.72 13.62
C GLU A 65 -9.10 11.77 14.64
N GLY A 66 -8.57 12.94 14.93
CA GLY A 66 -7.41 13.12 15.82
C GLY A 66 -6.07 12.83 15.11
N ASP A 67 -5.10 12.26 15.82
CA ASP A 67 -3.79 11.96 15.24
C ASP A 67 -3.85 10.76 14.27
N PHE A 68 -3.05 10.86 13.20
CA PHE A 68 -2.91 9.79 12.21
C PHE A 68 -2.28 8.55 12.85
N SER A 69 -3.03 7.45 12.85
CA SER A 69 -2.59 6.18 13.41
C SER A 69 -1.99 5.31 12.31
N GLN A 70 -0.67 5.19 12.33
CA GLN A 70 0.04 4.38 11.35
C GLN A 70 -0.29 2.89 11.52
N LEU A 71 -0.74 2.23 10.46
CA LEU A 71 -1.09 0.81 10.43
C LEU A 71 0.13 -0.05 10.06
N GLN A 72 0.05 -1.34 10.36
CA GLN A 72 1.10 -2.27 9.95
C GLN A 72 0.84 -2.76 8.53
N LEU A 73 1.89 -2.95 7.75
CA LEU A 73 1.78 -3.45 6.38
C LEU A 73 1.02 -4.77 6.30
N VAL A 74 1.24 -5.68 7.27
CA VAL A 74 0.52 -6.96 7.34
C VAL A 74 -0.98 -6.75 7.49
N ASP A 75 -1.41 -5.77 8.26
CA ASP A 75 -2.83 -5.46 8.43
C ASP A 75 -3.39 -4.91 7.11
N LEU A 76 -2.69 -3.97 6.47
CA LEU A 76 -3.11 -3.37 5.19
C LEU A 76 -3.29 -4.38 4.04
N ILE A 77 -2.52 -5.48 4.03
CA ILE A 77 -2.61 -6.49 2.97
C ILE A 77 -3.52 -7.69 3.31
N THR A 78 -3.95 -7.85 4.57
CA THR A 78 -4.73 -9.03 5.00
C THR A 78 -6.15 -8.71 5.47
N LYS A 79 -6.44 -7.45 5.80
CA LYS A 79 -7.70 -7.05 6.44
C LYS A 79 -8.54 -6.15 5.54
N ASP A 80 -9.84 -6.13 5.81
CA ASP A 80 -10.75 -5.19 5.17
C ASP A 80 -10.74 -3.80 5.84
N VAL A 81 -11.32 -2.81 5.17
CA VAL A 81 -11.32 -1.41 5.63
C VAL A 81 -12.01 -1.26 6.99
N ASP A 82 -13.07 -2.02 7.26
CA ASP A 82 -13.81 -1.94 8.52
C ASP A 82 -12.98 -2.51 9.67
N GLU A 83 -12.28 -3.62 9.45
CA GLU A 83 -11.31 -4.18 10.39
C GLU A 83 -10.14 -3.22 10.66
N LEU A 84 -9.64 -2.53 9.63
CA LEU A 84 -8.59 -1.53 9.76
C LEU A 84 -9.04 -0.34 10.61
N ARG A 85 -10.28 0.13 10.43
CA ARG A 85 -10.89 1.19 11.26
C ARG A 85 -10.95 0.78 12.73
N GLU A 86 -11.34 -0.46 13.02
CA GLU A 86 -11.38 -0.97 14.39
C GLU A 86 -9.97 -1.04 15.02
N ILE A 87 -8.95 -1.34 14.22
CA ILE A 87 -7.55 -1.32 14.68
C ILE A 87 -7.13 0.11 15.02
N VAL A 88 -7.43 1.08 14.16
CA VAL A 88 -7.16 2.51 14.41
C VAL A 88 -7.83 2.97 15.70
N LYS A 89 -9.14 2.70 15.86
CA LYS A 89 -9.90 3.04 17.09
C LYS A 89 -9.27 2.42 18.34
N LYS A 90 -8.88 1.15 18.29
CA LYS A 90 -8.21 0.46 19.41
C LYS A 90 -6.85 1.07 19.73
N LYS A 91 -6.10 1.50 18.72
CA LYS A 91 -4.76 2.08 18.87
C LYS A 91 -4.83 3.44 19.58
N ARG A 92 -5.72 4.32 19.10
CA ARG A 92 -6.00 5.63 19.71
C ARG A 92 -6.50 5.50 21.16
N LYS A 93 -7.39 4.55 21.45
CA LYS A 93 -7.87 4.31 22.82
C LYS A 93 -6.71 3.95 23.76
N LYS A 94 -5.78 3.10 23.33
CA LYS A 94 -4.60 2.72 24.13
C LYS A 94 -3.66 3.89 24.37
N GLU A 95 -3.50 4.79 23.41
CA GLU A 95 -2.68 6.00 23.55
C GLU A 95 -3.29 6.95 24.58
N ASN A 96 -4.59 7.23 24.48
CA ASN A 96 -5.32 8.07 25.43
C ASN A 96 -5.30 7.50 26.87
N GLU A 97 -5.35 6.18 27.03
CA GLU A 97 -5.24 5.52 28.34
C GLU A 97 -3.84 5.63 28.95
N LYS A 98 -2.78 5.63 28.13
CA LYS A 98 -1.40 5.82 28.60
C LYS A 98 -1.18 7.25 29.09
N GLU A 99 -1.62 8.24 28.33
CA GLU A 99 -1.47 9.65 28.72
C GLU A 99 -2.17 9.98 30.04
N LYS A 100 -3.34 9.38 30.30
CA LYS A 100 -4.07 9.57 31.55
C LYS A 100 -3.37 8.95 32.76
N LYS A 101 -2.62 7.86 32.57
CA LYS A 101 -1.84 7.21 33.62
C LYS A 101 -0.54 7.93 33.92
N GLU A 102 0.04 8.62 32.95
CA GLU A 102 1.27 9.42 33.15
C GLU A 102 0.99 10.77 33.81
N LYS A 103 -0.26 11.26 33.77
CA LYS A 103 -0.70 12.53 34.38
C LYS A 103 -1.33 12.36 35.77
N ALA A 104 -1.42 11.14 36.30
CA ALA A 104 -1.98 10.81 37.62
C ALA A 104 -0.87 10.37 38.59
#